data_AF-A9XRR5-F1
#
_entry.id   AF-A9XRR5-F1
#
_cell.length_a   1.000
_cell.length_b   1.000
_cell.length_c   1.000
_cell.angle_alpha   90.00
_cell.angle_beta   90.00
_cell.angle_gamma   90.00
#
_symmetry.space_group_name_H-M   'P 1'
#
loop_
_entity.id
_entity.type
_entity.pdbx_description
1 polymer ?
#
loop_
_entity_poly.entity_id
_entity_poly.type
_entity_poly.pdbx_seq_one_letter_code
_entity_poly.pdbx_strand_id
1 'polypeptide(L)' 'KSAPATGGVKKPHRYRPGTVALREIRRYHKSTQLLIRKLPFQRLVREIAQD' A
#
# COMPACT_ATOMS: atom_id res chain seq x y z
N LYS A 1 -11.52 -13.00 -45.66
CA LYS A 1 -11.02 -12.02 -44.66
C LYS A 1 -11.01 -12.74 -43.31
N SER A 2 -9.88 -13.33 -42.92
CA SER A 2 -9.76 -14.13 -41.69
C SER A 2 -9.69 -13.22 -40.47
N ALA A 3 -10.47 -13.52 -39.44
CA ALA A 3 -10.49 -12.76 -38.19
C ALA A 3 -9.13 -12.86 -37.46
N PRO A 4 -8.66 -11.79 -36.79
CA PRO A 4 -7.43 -11.87 -36.01
C PRO A 4 -7.66 -12.79 -34.81
N ALA A 5 -6.78 -13.79 -34.65
CA ALA A 5 -6.76 -14.62 -33.45
C ALA A 5 -6.52 -13.71 -32.24
N THR A 6 -7.49 -13.62 -31.33
CA THR A 6 -7.33 -12.91 -30.05
C THR A 6 -6.26 -13.63 -29.24
N GLY A 7 -5.01 -13.18 -29.34
CA GLY A 7 -3.90 -13.69 -28.56
C GLY A 7 -4.25 -13.64 -27.08
N GLY A 8 -4.15 -14.80 -26.42
CA GLY A 8 -4.60 -15.00 -25.04
C GLY A 8 -4.14 -13.89 -24.09
N VAL A 9 -5.06 -13.42 -23.25
CA VAL A 9 -4.82 -12.36 -22.27
C VAL A 9 -3.60 -12.71 -21.41
N LYS A 10 -2.57 -11.86 -21.45
CA LYS A 10 -1.38 -12.04 -20.59
C LYS A 10 -1.82 -12.07 -19.12
N LYS A 11 -1.36 -13.07 -18.38
CA LYS A 11 -1.63 -13.17 -16.93
C LYS A 11 -1.19 -11.87 -16.23
N PRO A 12 -1.97 -11.37 -15.24
CA PRO A 12 -1.56 -10.21 -14.46
C PRO A 12 -0.19 -10.43 -13.82
N HIS A 13 0.69 -9.43 -13.94
CA HIS A 13 2.01 -9.48 -13.33
C HIS A 13 1.90 -9.43 -11.80
N ARG A 14 2.50 -10.42 -11.12
CA ARG A 14 2.59 -10.47 -9.65
C ARG A 14 4.04 -10.35 -9.21
N TYR A 15 4.32 -9.37 -8.35
CA TYR A 15 5.65 -9.23 -7.73
C TYR A 15 5.98 -10.42 -6.83
N ARG A 16 7.27 -10.76 -6.74
CA ARG A 16 7.75 -11.77 -5.81
C ARG A 16 7.50 -11.34 -4.36
N PRO A 17 7.27 -12.28 -3.43
CA PRO A 17 7.26 -11.96 -2.00
C PRO A 17 8.49 -11.14 -1.61
N GLY A 18 8.30 -10.12 -0.75
CA GLY A 18 9.36 -9.21 -0.32
C GLY A 18 9.63 -8.02 -1.25
N THR A 19 9.30 -8.08 -2.54
CA THR A 19 9.55 -6.95 -3.46
C THR A 19 8.79 -5.69 -3.06
N VAL A 20 7.51 -5.83 -2.70
CA VAL A 20 6.67 -4.70 -2.28
C VAL A 20 7.07 -4.21 -0.89
N ALA A 21 7.37 -5.12 0.03
CA ALA A 21 7.83 -4.78 1.38
C ALA A 21 9.12 -3.93 1.36
N LEU A 22 10.14 -4.33 0.60
CA LEU A 22 11.38 -3.56 0.46
C LEU A 22 11.15 -2.18 -0.18
N ARG A 23 10.18 -2.06 -1.09
CA ARG A 23 9.79 -0.78 -1.68
C ARG A 23 9.11 0.13 -0.65
N GLU A 24 8.24 -0.42 0.19
CA GLU A 24 7.57 0.31 1.26
C GLU A 24 8.55 0.77 2.35
N ILE A 25 9.47 -0.09 2.79
CA ILE A 25 10.54 0.25 3.73
C ILE A 25 11.33 1.45 3.19
N ARG A 26 11.83 1.37 1.94
CA ARG A 26 12.56 2.48 1.32
C ARG A 26 11.72 3.76 1.21
N ARG A 27 10.43 3.65 0.90
CA ARG A 27 9.52 4.80 0.85
C ARG A 27 9.40 5.48 2.20
N TYR A 28 9.14 4.72 3.27
CA TYR A 28 8.94 5.27 4.61
C TYR A 28 10.22 5.80 5.24
N HIS A 29 11.40 5.24 4.94
CA HIS A 29 12.67 5.84 5.36
C HIS A 29 12.95 7.20 4.70
N LYS A 30 12.44 7.45 3.49
CA LYS A 30 12.66 8.71 2.75
C LYS A 30 11.70 9.83 3.17
N SER A 31 10.53 9.48 3.70
CA SER A 31 9.48 10.44 4.06
C SER A 31 9.29 10.52 5.57
N THR A 32 8.82 11.65 6.09
CA THR A 32 8.53 11.83 7.53
C THR A 32 7.04 11.98 7.82
N GLN A 33 6.17 11.53 6.91
CA GLN A 33 4.72 11.59 7.11
C GLN A 33 4.28 10.66 8.25
N LEU A 34 3.23 11.06 8.96
CA LEU A 34 2.62 10.23 10.00
C LEU A 34 2.03 8.96 9.38
N LEU A 35 2.38 7.81 9.96
CA LEU A 35 1.85 6.50 9.54
C LEU A 35 0.47 6.21 10.14
N ILE A 36 0.15 6.86 11.26
CA ILE A 36 -1.13 6.76 11.95
C ILE A 36 -1.99 7.97 11.61
N ARG A 37 -3.29 7.75 11.36
CA ARG A 37 -4.24 8.82 11.03
C ARG A 37 -4.46 9.74 12.24
N LYS A 38 -4.46 11.06 12.00
CA LYS A 38 -4.56 12.09 13.05
C LYS A 38 -5.86 11.98 13.88
N LEU A 39 -7.03 11.91 13.25
CA LEU A 39 -8.32 11.97 13.97
C LEU A 39 -8.55 10.76 14.91
N PRO A 40 -8.35 9.50 14.48
CA PRO A 40 -8.45 8.36 15.40
C PRO A 40 -7.43 8.43 16.55
N PHE A 41 -6.18 8.82 16.26
CA PHE A 41 -5.15 8.97 17.29
C PHE A 41 -5.49 10.08 18.30
N GLN A 42 -6.02 11.21 17.82
CA GLN A 42 -6.48 12.30 18.68
C GLN A 42 -7.63 11.86 19.60
N ARG A 43 -8.56 11.01 19.13
CA ARG A 43 -9.63 10.46 19.98
C ARG A 43 -9.06 9.59 21.09
N LEU A 44 -8.13 8.71 20.76
CA LEU A 44 -7.43 7.86 21.74
C LEU A 44 -6.69 8.69 22.81
N VAL A 45 -6.00 9.76 22.41
CA VAL A 45 -5.31 10.65 23.36
C VAL A 45 -6.30 11.30 24.33
N ARG A 46 -7.51 11.67 23.88
CA ARG A 46 -8.54 12.25 24.75
C ARG A 46 -9.12 11.23 25.73
N GLU A 47 -9.32 9.99 25.27
CA GLU A 47 -9.79 8.89 26.11
C GLU A 47 -8.83 8.64 27.27
N ILE A 48 -7.53 8.46 26.97
CA ILE A 48 -6.49 8.21 27.99
C ILE A 48 -6.31 9.39 28.96
N ALA A 49 -6.51 10.63 28.49
CA ALA A 49 -6.34 11.82 29.33
C ALA A 49 -7.56 12.13 30.22
N GLN A 50 -8.68 11.47 30.00
CA GLN A 50 -9.91 11.61 30.81
C GLN A 50 -10.02 10.53 31.89
N ASP A 51 -9.32 9.41 31.71
CA ASP A 51 -9.04 8.42 32.76
C ASP A 51 -8.03 8.96 33.78
#